data_AF-A0A957WEP6-F1
#
_entry.id   AF-A0A957WEP6-F1
#
_cell.length_a   1.000
_cell.length_b   1.000
_cell.length_c   1.000
_cell.angle_alpha   90.00
_cell.angle_beta   90.00
_cell.angle_gamma   90.00
#
_symmetry.space_group_name_H-M   'P 1'
#
loop_
_entity.id
_entity.type
_entity.pdbx_description
1 polymer ?
#
loop_
_entity_poly.entity_id
_entity_poly.type
_entity_poly.pdbx_seq_one_letter_code
_entity_poly.pdbx_strand_id
1 'polypeptide(L)'
;MLLKVWGARGSIPAPLKPELVTQKIIKALTWAGQQKIDLSNMSAVKAFVDQLSFDGATVGGNTTCITIECGSDLLIFDAGSGIRELGDHLMNARDEHAQRLGFCRGKGHAHLFFTHTHWDHIQGLPFFTPLHVPGNSFDIYHIHDHVPQTLAKQMEANVFPLRFDQIRAKLNFHQLKEGQLLKIGEAMISNTELKHPGKAYAFRIEADNAIAIIATDAEYRSLDNLDTLKYRNFYANADVLIFDAMFSVRESFVKQDWGHSSALIGADIAAESNAKRLVLFHHDPSTTDSELMQIKQETEEYLQSQRHSIEVVVGQEGWEIELKNPTLKTDFHITERAKNGVIFLTLSGKFGGQATDRFRKHLARSLQTHQVNKVVLKMNEVSEIQMAGIQALVDARSDVMSLALIELPENIYRVIELSATTDFFAIYKDEQAALAALKSY
;
A
#
# COMPACT_ATOMS: atom_id res chain seq x y z
N MET A 1 2.48 8.36 2.87
CA MET A 1 1.85 7.76 1.68
C MET A 1 0.40 8.22 1.64
N LEU A 2 -0.05 8.87 0.56
CA LEU A 2 -1.44 9.33 0.40
C LEU A 2 -2.15 8.45 -0.62
N LEU A 3 -3.16 7.70 -0.20
CA LEU A 3 -3.98 6.87 -1.07
C LEU A 3 -5.29 7.60 -1.39
N LYS A 4 -5.74 7.54 -2.64
CA LYS A 4 -7.02 8.11 -3.08
C LYS A 4 -7.74 7.23 -4.09
N VAL A 5 -9.06 7.16 -3.97
CA VAL A 5 -9.94 6.42 -4.87
C VAL A 5 -10.62 7.38 -5.84
N TRP A 6 -10.50 7.09 -7.14
CA TRP A 6 -11.11 7.86 -8.24
C TRP A 6 -12.27 7.11 -8.90
N GLY A 7 -12.35 5.80 -8.70
CA GLY A 7 -13.47 4.97 -9.11
C GLY A 7 -13.40 3.63 -8.39
N ALA A 8 -14.55 3.15 -7.91
CA ALA A 8 -14.67 1.98 -7.05
C ALA A 8 -15.66 0.91 -7.56
N ARG A 9 -16.32 1.15 -8.70
CA ARG A 9 -17.26 0.21 -9.31
C ARG A 9 -16.52 -0.86 -10.12
N GLY A 10 -17.03 -2.09 -10.08
CA GLY A 10 -16.61 -3.14 -11.00
C GLY A 10 -17.39 -3.12 -12.31
N SER A 11 -16.95 -3.88 -13.30
CA SER A 11 -17.62 -4.20 -14.57
C SER A 11 -17.93 -3.05 -15.53
N ILE A 12 -18.71 -2.05 -15.13
CA ILE A 12 -19.12 -0.90 -15.95
C ILE A 12 -19.40 0.33 -15.08
N PRO A 13 -19.35 1.55 -15.65
CA PRO A 13 -19.75 2.73 -14.91
C PRO A 13 -21.24 2.67 -14.51
N ALA A 14 -21.55 3.06 -13.29
CA ALA A 14 -22.87 2.94 -12.67
C ALA A 14 -23.37 4.30 -12.15
N PRO A 15 -23.83 5.22 -13.02
CA PRO A 15 -24.36 6.51 -12.58
C PRO A 15 -25.65 6.32 -11.76
N LEU A 16 -25.88 7.23 -10.81
CA LEU A 16 -27.12 7.23 -10.03
C LEU A 16 -28.33 7.43 -10.95
N LYS A 17 -29.35 6.59 -10.77
CA LYS A 17 -30.63 6.71 -11.47
C LYS A 17 -31.47 7.87 -10.86
N PRO A 18 -32.30 8.58 -11.66
CA PRO A 18 -33.13 9.68 -11.17
C PRO A 18 -34.02 9.30 -9.96
N GLU A 19 -34.48 8.05 -9.90
CA GLU A 19 -35.32 7.55 -8.81
C GLU A 19 -34.53 7.47 -7.50
N LEU A 20 -33.27 7.04 -7.56
CA LEU A 20 -32.38 6.98 -6.38
C LEU A 20 -32.05 8.38 -5.86
N VAL A 21 -31.80 9.33 -6.77
CA VAL A 21 -31.61 10.74 -6.40
C VAL A 21 -32.87 11.29 -5.72
N THR A 22 -34.04 11.00 -6.28
CA THR A 22 -35.33 11.42 -5.71
C THR A 22 -35.53 10.84 -4.30
N GLN A 23 -35.22 9.56 -4.09
CA GLN A 23 -35.31 8.92 -2.79
C GLN A 23 -34.35 9.55 -1.75
N LYS A 24 -33.11 9.85 -2.14
CA LYS A 24 -32.15 10.55 -1.28
C LYS A 24 -32.66 11.93 -0.86
N ILE A 25 -33.19 12.72 -1.81
CA ILE A 25 -33.79 14.04 -1.53
C ILE A 25 -34.96 13.91 -0.56
N ILE A 26 -35.89 12.98 -0.80
CA ILE A 26 -37.04 12.76 0.08
C ILE A 26 -36.57 12.40 1.49
N LYS A 27 -35.59 11.50 1.63
CA LYS A 27 -35.05 11.07 2.92
C LYS A 27 -34.38 12.24 3.67
N ALA A 28 -33.54 13.01 2.99
CA ALA A 28 -32.89 14.18 3.57
C ALA A 28 -33.89 15.24 4.04
N LEU A 29 -34.90 15.57 3.22
CA LEU A 29 -35.94 16.55 3.59
C LEU A 29 -36.82 16.05 4.73
N THR A 30 -37.16 14.76 4.75
CA THR A 30 -37.91 14.15 5.85
C THR A 30 -37.13 14.25 7.17
N TRP A 31 -35.83 13.97 7.14
CA TRP A 31 -34.98 14.07 8.32
C TRP A 31 -34.80 15.53 8.79
N ALA A 32 -34.60 16.46 7.86
CA ALA A 32 -34.57 17.89 8.17
C ALA A 32 -35.88 18.35 8.86
N GLY A 33 -37.02 17.87 8.38
CA GLY A 33 -38.34 18.13 8.98
C GLY A 33 -38.46 17.57 10.40
N GLN A 34 -37.96 16.35 10.65
CA GLN A 34 -37.94 15.73 11.98
C GLN A 34 -37.05 16.51 12.96
N GLN A 35 -35.90 17.00 12.48
CA GLN A 35 -34.96 17.82 13.25
C GLN A 35 -35.40 19.29 13.35
N LYS A 36 -36.51 19.68 12.70
CA LYS A 36 -37.03 21.04 12.63
C LYS A 36 -35.99 22.07 12.15
N ILE A 37 -35.17 21.68 11.16
CA ILE A 37 -34.19 22.58 10.55
C ILE A 37 -34.92 23.72 9.84
N ASP A 38 -34.49 24.96 10.07
CA ASP A 38 -34.97 26.12 9.33
C ASP A 38 -34.41 26.13 7.91
N LEU A 39 -35.19 25.60 6.96
CA LEU A 39 -34.80 25.52 5.55
C LEU A 39 -34.73 26.89 4.85
N SER A 40 -35.18 27.97 5.48
CA SER A 40 -35.01 29.33 4.96
C SER A 40 -33.63 29.94 5.30
N ASN A 41 -32.92 29.34 6.26
CA ASN A 41 -31.59 29.76 6.68
C ASN A 41 -30.50 28.91 6.02
N MET A 42 -29.78 29.48 5.07
CA MET A 42 -28.72 28.79 4.31
C MET A 42 -27.61 28.21 5.20
N SER A 43 -27.26 28.88 6.29
CA SER A 43 -26.24 28.38 7.22
C SER A 43 -26.72 27.14 7.99
N ALA A 44 -28.00 27.11 8.37
CA ALA A 44 -28.62 25.95 9.01
C ALA A 44 -28.77 24.78 8.03
N VAL A 45 -29.16 25.06 6.77
CA VAL A 45 -29.20 24.06 5.70
C VAL A 45 -27.82 23.46 5.47
N LYS A 46 -26.77 24.29 5.37
CA LYS A 46 -25.40 23.82 5.17
C LYS A 46 -24.95 22.93 6.33
N ALA A 47 -25.15 23.38 7.57
CA ALA A 47 -24.78 22.60 8.75
C ALA A 47 -25.54 21.26 8.85
N PHE A 48 -26.78 21.18 8.36
CA PHE A 48 -27.52 19.93 8.24
C PHE A 48 -26.98 19.03 7.13
N VAL A 49 -26.70 19.59 5.95
CA VAL A 49 -26.10 18.85 4.83
C VAL A 49 -24.75 18.25 5.23
N ASP A 50 -23.93 18.98 5.98
CA ASP A 50 -22.64 18.50 6.49
C ASP A 50 -22.79 17.32 7.50
N GLN A 51 -24.00 17.09 8.04
CA GLN A 51 -24.33 15.94 8.90
C GLN A 51 -24.93 14.77 8.12
N LEU A 52 -25.36 14.98 6.87
CA LEU A 52 -25.84 13.89 6.03
C LEU A 52 -24.68 12.93 5.79
N SER A 53 -24.90 11.66 6.10
CA SER A 53 -23.96 10.58 5.76
C SER A 53 -24.08 10.26 4.26
N PHE A 54 -24.13 8.99 3.88
CA PHE A 54 -24.39 8.56 2.50
C PHE A 54 -25.75 9.00 1.93
N ASP A 55 -26.60 9.65 2.73
CA ASP A 55 -27.83 10.28 2.26
C ASP A 55 -27.59 11.59 1.48
N GLY A 56 -26.44 12.24 1.69
CA GLY A 56 -26.00 13.44 0.96
C GLY A 56 -24.86 13.20 -0.04
N ALA A 57 -24.29 11.99 -0.06
CA ALA A 57 -23.16 11.60 -0.89
C ALA A 57 -23.49 10.33 -1.71
N THR A 58 -22.53 9.86 -2.51
CA THR A 58 -22.64 8.60 -3.26
C THR A 58 -21.30 7.89 -3.32
N VAL A 59 -21.30 6.56 -3.50
CA VAL A 59 -20.03 5.81 -3.61
C VAL A 59 -19.33 6.13 -4.91
N GLY A 60 -20.06 6.72 -5.86
CA GLY A 60 -19.60 6.98 -7.21
C GLY A 60 -20.07 5.93 -8.20
N GLY A 61 -19.91 6.27 -9.46
CA GLY A 61 -20.24 5.43 -10.61
C GLY A 61 -19.02 5.00 -11.41
N ASN A 62 -17.85 5.55 -11.15
CA ASN A 62 -16.64 5.29 -11.91
C ASN A 62 -16.02 3.95 -11.57
N THR A 63 -15.46 3.28 -12.59
CA THR A 63 -14.75 2.02 -12.40
C THR A 63 -13.32 2.20 -11.93
N THR A 64 -12.72 1.10 -11.43
CA THR A 64 -11.43 1.02 -10.75
C THR A 64 -10.37 2.00 -11.25
N CYS A 65 -10.02 2.94 -10.37
CA CYS A 65 -8.84 3.79 -10.51
C CYS A 65 -8.43 4.25 -9.11
N ILE A 66 -7.21 3.92 -8.70
CA ILE A 66 -6.66 4.26 -7.39
C ILE A 66 -5.33 4.96 -7.61
N THR A 67 -5.04 5.99 -6.82
CA THR A 67 -3.71 6.60 -6.78
C THR A 67 -3.08 6.47 -5.42
N ILE A 68 -1.76 6.26 -5.41
CA ILE A 68 -0.93 6.35 -4.22
C ILE A 68 0.20 7.35 -4.51
N GLU A 69 0.27 8.42 -3.72
CA GLU A 69 1.39 9.36 -3.74
C GLU A 69 2.40 9.00 -2.65
N CYS A 70 3.66 8.80 -3.06
CA CYS A 70 4.80 8.48 -2.22
C CYS A 70 5.93 9.47 -2.50
N GLY A 71 6.13 10.45 -1.62
CA GLY A 71 7.10 11.53 -1.85
C GLY A 71 6.75 12.36 -3.09
N SER A 72 7.59 12.31 -4.13
CA SER A 72 7.34 12.98 -5.42
C SER A 72 6.63 12.08 -6.44
N ASP A 73 6.53 10.79 -6.17
CA ASP A 73 6.05 9.81 -7.15
C ASP A 73 4.53 9.64 -7.06
N LEU A 74 3.88 9.60 -8.22
CA LEU A 74 2.47 9.29 -8.38
C LEU A 74 2.33 7.87 -8.95
N LEU A 75 1.85 6.95 -8.13
CA LEU A 75 1.49 5.60 -8.55
C LEU A 75 -0.01 5.57 -8.86
N ILE A 76 -0.39 5.07 -10.04
CA ILE A 76 -1.77 4.92 -10.49
C ILE A 76 -2.01 3.43 -10.70
N PHE A 77 -3.10 2.89 -10.15
CA PHE A 77 -3.48 1.49 -10.28
C PHE A 77 -4.78 1.40 -11.06
N ASP A 78 -4.66 0.76 -12.23
CA ASP A 78 -5.65 0.65 -13.29
C ASP A 78 -6.13 1.98 -13.87
N ALA A 79 -6.74 1.88 -15.06
CA ALA A 79 -7.23 2.99 -15.87
C ALA A 79 -8.71 2.79 -16.23
N GLY A 80 -9.53 2.40 -15.25
CA GLY A 80 -10.98 2.42 -15.35
C GLY A 80 -11.53 3.83 -15.58
N SER A 81 -12.85 3.99 -15.66
CA SER A 81 -13.45 5.28 -16.00
C SER A 81 -13.09 6.39 -14.99
N GLY A 82 -12.74 6.04 -13.75
CA GLY A 82 -12.26 6.98 -12.72
C GLY A 82 -10.98 7.69 -13.09
N ILE A 83 -10.17 7.15 -14.00
CA ILE A 83 -8.94 7.81 -14.45
C ILE A 83 -9.24 9.13 -15.19
N ARG A 84 -10.44 9.29 -15.75
CA ARG A 84 -10.87 10.56 -16.35
C ARG A 84 -10.94 11.67 -15.30
N GLU A 85 -11.54 11.39 -14.14
CA GLU A 85 -11.64 12.34 -13.03
C GLU A 85 -10.25 12.66 -12.45
N LEU A 86 -9.37 11.66 -12.35
CA LEU A 86 -7.95 11.90 -12.04
C LEU A 86 -7.31 12.83 -13.08
N GLY A 87 -7.57 12.61 -14.37
CA GLY A 87 -7.07 13.45 -15.46
C GLY A 87 -7.53 14.90 -15.33
N ASP A 88 -8.82 15.11 -15.09
CA ASP A 88 -9.40 16.44 -14.89
C ASP A 88 -8.77 17.14 -13.67
N HIS A 89 -8.52 16.41 -12.57
CA HIS A 89 -7.78 16.92 -11.42
C HIS A 89 -6.34 17.31 -11.75
N LEU A 90 -5.56 16.41 -12.37
CA LEU A 90 -4.15 16.66 -12.74
C LEU A 90 -3.98 17.83 -13.73
N MET A 91 -5.02 18.12 -14.51
CA MET A 91 -5.05 19.22 -15.47
C MET A 91 -5.54 20.55 -14.86
N ASN A 92 -6.00 20.56 -13.61
CA ASN A 92 -6.53 21.76 -12.97
C ASN A 92 -5.42 22.76 -12.59
N ALA A 93 -5.19 23.75 -13.47
CA ALA A 93 -4.18 24.78 -13.27
C ALA A 93 -4.45 25.75 -12.09
N ARG A 94 -5.62 25.67 -11.44
CA ARG A 94 -5.95 26.47 -10.26
C ARG A 94 -5.68 25.73 -8.94
N ASP A 95 -5.53 24.41 -9.00
CA ASP A 95 -5.28 23.57 -7.83
C ASP A 95 -3.77 23.52 -7.55
N GLU A 96 -3.36 23.84 -6.31
CA GLU A 96 -1.95 23.90 -5.93
C GLU A 96 -1.29 22.52 -5.95
N HIS A 97 -2.02 21.47 -5.58
CA HIS A 97 -1.54 20.10 -5.55
C HIS A 97 -1.32 19.56 -6.97
N ALA A 98 -2.28 19.78 -7.87
CA ALA A 98 -2.15 19.44 -9.28
C ALA A 98 -0.99 20.20 -9.97
N GLN A 99 -0.82 21.49 -9.64
CA GLN A 99 0.31 22.28 -10.13
C GLN A 99 1.67 21.74 -9.66
N ARG A 100 1.76 21.16 -8.46
CA ARG A 100 2.99 20.50 -7.98
C ARG A 100 3.34 19.29 -8.85
N LEU A 101 2.34 18.49 -9.24
CA LEU A 101 2.52 17.31 -10.08
C LEU A 101 2.84 17.66 -11.55
N GLY A 102 2.48 18.86 -12.02
CA GLY A 102 3.04 19.44 -13.25
C GLY A 102 2.47 18.92 -14.58
N PHE A 103 1.47 18.04 -14.56
CA PHE A 103 0.85 17.46 -15.76
C PHE A 103 0.25 18.50 -16.71
N CYS A 104 -0.40 19.55 -16.16
CA CYS A 104 -0.99 20.62 -16.96
C CYS A 104 0.05 21.46 -17.75
N ARG A 105 1.34 21.36 -17.40
CA ARG A 105 2.46 22.07 -18.04
C ARG A 105 3.35 21.16 -18.88
N GLY A 106 2.96 19.90 -19.11
CA GLY A 106 3.79 18.95 -19.84
C GLY A 106 5.05 18.53 -19.09
N LYS A 107 5.02 18.55 -17.75
CA LYS A 107 6.14 18.16 -16.87
C LYS A 107 5.77 17.05 -15.90
N GLY A 108 4.60 16.45 -16.07
CA GLY A 108 4.10 15.40 -15.20
C GLY A 108 4.75 14.05 -15.50
N HIS A 109 4.93 13.27 -14.45
CA HIS A 109 5.40 11.90 -14.52
C HIS A 109 4.60 11.03 -13.55
N ALA A 110 4.17 9.85 -14.01
CA ALA A 110 3.47 8.88 -13.17
C ALA A 110 3.84 7.45 -13.55
N HIS A 111 3.64 6.56 -12.59
CA HIS A 111 3.80 5.12 -12.72
C HIS A 111 2.42 4.48 -12.76
N LEU A 112 2.02 3.91 -13.90
CA LEU A 112 0.72 3.30 -14.10
C LEU A 112 0.84 1.78 -14.06
N PHE A 113 0.18 1.14 -13.11
CA PHE A 113 0.18 -0.31 -12.91
C PHE A 113 -1.15 -0.87 -13.38
N PHE A 114 -1.10 -1.95 -14.17
CA PHE A 114 -2.29 -2.71 -14.52
C PHE A 114 -2.35 -4.01 -13.74
N THR A 115 -3.43 -4.21 -12.98
CA THR A 115 -3.74 -5.49 -12.32
C THR A 115 -4.04 -6.55 -13.36
N HIS A 116 -4.82 -6.18 -14.38
CA HIS A 116 -5.15 -6.95 -15.57
C HIS A 116 -5.80 -6.04 -16.62
N THR A 117 -6.37 -6.62 -17.69
CA THR A 117 -6.91 -5.86 -18.82
C THR A 117 -8.39 -6.11 -19.09
N HIS A 118 -9.18 -6.45 -18.06
CA HIS A 118 -10.64 -6.39 -18.22
C HIS A 118 -11.10 -4.95 -18.41
N TRP A 119 -12.21 -4.81 -19.12
CA TRP A 119 -12.63 -3.55 -19.73
C TRP A 119 -12.75 -2.41 -18.70
N ASP A 120 -13.31 -2.68 -17.53
CA ASP A 120 -13.46 -1.75 -16.42
C ASP A 120 -12.15 -1.28 -15.78
N HIS A 121 -11.02 -1.93 -16.07
CA HIS A 121 -9.69 -1.54 -15.63
C HIS A 121 -8.91 -0.74 -16.70
N ILE A 122 -9.43 -0.64 -17.93
CA ILE A 122 -8.71 0.01 -19.04
C ILE A 122 -9.55 1.02 -19.84
N GLN A 123 -10.88 1.01 -19.69
CA GLN A 123 -11.80 1.79 -20.53
C GLN A 123 -11.65 3.31 -20.43
N GLY A 124 -11.09 3.81 -19.33
CA GLY A 124 -10.91 5.24 -19.12
C GLY A 124 -9.65 5.81 -19.77
N LEU A 125 -8.66 4.95 -20.09
CA LEU A 125 -7.37 5.39 -20.61
C LEU A 125 -7.45 6.31 -21.82
N PRO A 126 -8.30 6.07 -22.85
CA PRO A 126 -8.41 6.97 -24.00
C PRO A 126 -8.86 8.39 -23.65
N PHE A 127 -9.60 8.55 -22.54
CA PHE A 127 -10.13 9.81 -22.03
C PHE A 127 -9.21 10.47 -20.98
N PHE A 128 -8.05 9.88 -20.68
CA PHE A 128 -7.09 10.45 -19.75
C PHE A 128 -6.30 11.60 -20.41
N THR A 129 -6.83 12.82 -20.30
CA THR A 129 -6.27 14.05 -20.89
C THR A 129 -4.74 14.20 -20.76
N PRO A 130 -4.10 13.86 -19.62
CA PRO A 130 -2.65 13.92 -19.47
C PRO A 130 -1.82 13.16 -20.52
N LEU A 131 -2.35 12.10 -21.15
CA LEU A 131 -1.68 11.38 -22.26
C LEU A 131 -1.53 12.25 -23.52
N HIS A 132 -2.40 13.23 -23.69
CA HIS A 132 -2.49 14.05 -24.89
C HIS A 132 -1.69 15.35 -24.78
N VAL A 133 -1.06 15.58 -23.62
CA VAL A 133 -0.22 16.76 -23.34
C VAL A 133 1.25 16.43 -23.61
N PRO A 134 1.90 17.09 -24.58
CA PRO A 134 3.31 16.90 -24.86
C PRO A 134 4.19 17.13 -23.62
N GLY A 135 5.22 16.30 -23.45
CA GLY A 135 6.20 16.43 -22.37
C GLY A 135 5.86 15.62 -21.11
N ASN A 136 4.59 15.26 -20.90
CA ASN A 136 4.25 14.29 -19.87
C ASN A 136 4.84 12.92 -20.19
N SER A 137 5.10 12.13 -19.15
CA SER A 137 5.64 10.78 -19.29
C SER A 137 4.99 9.79 -18.33
N PHE A 138 4.84 8.54 -18.77
CA PHE A 138 4.23 7.47 -18.00
C PHE A 138 5.07 6.20 -18.12
N ASP A 139 5.45 5.63 -16.98
CA ASP A 139 6.00 4.28 -16.90
C ASP A 139 4.84 3.31 -16.62
N ILE A 140 4.54 2.45 -17.59
CA ILE A 140 3.42 1.52 -17.56
C ILE A 140 3.94 0.13 -17.18
N TYR A 141 3.53 -0.35 -16.02
CA TYR A 141 3.90 -1.65 -15.47
C TYR A 141 2.78 -2.66 -15.66
N HIS A 142 3.15 -3.85 -16.13
CA HIS A 142 2.19 -4.93 -16.40
C HIS A 142 2.86 -6.29 -16.24
N ILE A 143 2.09 -7.32 -15.87
CA ILE A 143 2.61 -8.70 -15.82
C ILE A 143 2.37 -9.41 -17.17
N HIS A 144 1.17 -9.23 -17.73
CA HIS A 144 0.76 -9.85 -18.99
C HIS A 144 1.47 -9.23 -20.20
N ASP A 145 1.94 -10.03 -21.14
CA ASP A 145 2.65 -9.56 -22.34
C ASP A 145 1.74 -8.81 -23.32
N HIS A 146 0.43 -9.10 -23.31
CA HIS A 146 -0.56 -8.51 -24.21
C HIS A 146 -1.00 -7.09 -23.86
N VAL A 147 -0.61 -6.54 -22.71
CA VAL A 147 -1.08 -5.21 -22.26
C VAL A 147 -0.83 -4.11 -23.28
N PRO A 148 0.38 -3.92 -23.84
CA PRO A 148 0.61 -2.85 -24.82
C PRO A 148 -0.33 -2.93 -26.03
N GLN A 149 -0.56 -4.13 -26.57
CA GLN A 149 -1.44 -4.35 -27.71
C GLN A 149 -2.91 -4.16 -27.33
N THR A 150 -3.34 -4.60 -26.14
CA THR A 150 -4.70 -4.42 -25.67
C THR A 150 -5.04 -2.94 -25.48
N LEU A 151 -4.15 -2.15 -24.87
CA LEU A 151 -4.36 -0.70 -24.73
C LEU A 151 -4.42 0.00 -26.10
N ALA A 152 -3.55 -0.41 -27.04
CA ALA A 152 -3.58 0.14 -28.40
C ALA A 152 -4.90 -0.15 -29.13
N LYS A 153 -5.45 -1.37 -28.96
CA LYS A 153 -6.73 -1.78 -29.57
C LYS A 153 -7.92 -0.94 -29.13
N GLN A 154 -7.94 -0.46 -27.90
CA GLN A 154 -9.00 0.44 -27.41
C GLN A 154 -9.01 1.79 -28.13
N MET A 155 -7.92 2.12 -28.82
CA MET A 155 -7.74 3.36 -29.54
C MET A 155 -7.62 3.13 -31.05
N GLU A 156 -8.10 2.00 -31.58
CA GLU A 156 -8.21 1.82 -33.02
C GLU A 156 -9.30 2.73 -33.60
N ALA A 157 -9.11 3.20 -34.85
CA ALA A 157 -9.98 4.21 -35.47
C ALA A 157 -11.48 3.83 -35.54
N ASN A 158 -11.80 2.53 -35.48
CA ASN A 158 -13.18 2.03 -35.48
C ASN A 158 -13.86 2.16 -34.11
N VAL A 159 -13.09 2.28 -33.02
CA VAL A 159 -13.60 2.30 -31.64
C VAL A 159 -13.30 3.62 -30.93
N PHE A 160 -12.31 4.39 -31.40
CA PHE A 160 -11.98 5.70 -30.83
C PHE A 160 -11.36 6.63 -31.90
N PRO A 161 -11.67 7.94 -31.90
CA PRO A 161 -11.23 8.86 -32.95
C PRO A 161 -9.73 9.21 -32.90
N LEU A 162 -9.07 9.02 -31.76
CA LEU A 162 -7.64 9.32 -31.60
C LEU A 162 -6.85 8.03 -31.45
N ARG A 163 -5.92 7.78 -32.36
CA ARG A 163 -5.14 6.55 -32.34
C ARG A 163 -4.09 6.52 -31.25
N PHE A 164 -3.73 5.31 -30.82
CA PHE A 164 -2.68 5.11 -29.82
C PHE A 164 -1.33 5.74 -30.22
N ASP A 165 -0.97 5.70 -31.50
CA ASP A 165 0.25 6.33 -32.04
C ASP A 165 0.17 7.86 -32.16
N GLN A 166 -0.99 8.45 -31.86
CA GLN A 166 -1.19 9.90 -31.79
C GLN A 166 -1.11 10.44 -30.35
N ILE A 167 -0.90 9.56 -29.35
CA ILE A 167 -0.58 9.96 -27.97
C ILE A 167 0.68 10.82 -27.96
N ARG A 168 0.65 11.94 -27.23
CA ARG A 168 1.74 12.93 -27.21
C ARG A 168 2.65 12.81 -26.00
N ALA A 169 2.19 12.15 -24.94
CA ALA A 169 3.02 11.79 -23.80
C ALA A 169 3.98 10.65 -24.16
N LYS A 170 5.10 10.58 -23.45
CA LYS A 170 6.06 9.47 -23.57
C LYS A 170 5.56 8.29 -22.74
N LEU A 171 5.34 7.13 -23.37
CA LEU A 171 4.96 5.89 -22.68
C LEU A 171 6.12 4.91 -22.67
N ASN A 172 6.53 4.44 -21.50
CA ASN A 172 7.53 3.38 -21.36
C ASN A 172 6.85 2.13 -20.77
N PHE A 173 6.92 1.00 -21.45
CA PHE A 173 6.32 -0.25 -20.97
C PHE A 173 7.36 -1.10 -20.24
N HIS A 174 6.98 -1.60 -19.06
CA HIS A 174 7.82 -2.40 -18.18
C HIS A 174 7.08 -3.68 -17.81
N GLN A 175 7.49 -4.80 -18.40
CA GLN A 175 6.94 -6.10 -18.04
C GLN A 175 7.57 -6.58 -16.73
N LEU A 176 6.71 -6.91 -15.76
CA LEU A 176 7.08 -7.47 -14.46
C LEU A 176 6.84 -8.98 -14.43
N LYS A 177 7.55 -9.68 -13.54
CA LYS A 177 7.26 -11.06 -13.16
C LYS A 177 6.45 -11.12 -11.86
N GLU A 178 5.72 -12.21 -11.67
CA GLU A 178 5.08 -12.49 -10.38
C GLU A 178 6.13 -12.48 -9.25
N GLY A 179 5.81 -11.81 -8.13
CA GLY A 179 6.71 -11.71 -6.98
C GLY A 179 7.94 -10.82 -7.19
N GLN A 180 8.09 -10.19 -8.36
CA GLN A 180 9.19 -9.27 -8.60
C GLN A 180 9.12 -8.06 -7.66
N LEU A 181 10.24 -7.78 -6.99
CA LEU A 181 10.43 -6.55 -6.21
C LEU A 181 10.86 -5.41 -7.14
N LEU A 182 10.12 -4.31 -7.09
CA LEU A 182 10.36 -3.08 -7.83
C LEU A 182 10.52 -1.93 -6.84
N LYS A 183 11.57 -1.12 -7.01
CA LYS A 183 11.79 0.09 -6.22
C LYS A 183 11.50 1.33 -7.06
N ILE A 184 10.59 2.19 -6.59
CA ILE A 184 10.27 3.50 -7.17
C ILE A 184 10.38 4.53 -6.05
N GLY A 185 11.34 5.45 -6.16
CA GLY A 185 11.65 6.39 -5.07
C GLY A 185 11.89 5.63 -3.76
N GLU A 186 11.09 5.96 -2.74
CA GLU A 186 11.10 5.30 -1.42
C GLU A 186 10.12 4.12 -1.31
N ALA A 187 9.29 3.88 -2.33
CA ALA A 187 8.33 2.78 -2.35
C ALA A 187 8.97 1.46 -2.82
N MET A 188 8.77 0.40 -2.04
CA MET A 188 8.99 -0.98 -2.46
C MET A 188 7.66 -1.58 -2.90
N ILE A 189 7.61 -2.09 -4.12
CA ILE A 189 6.40 -2.62 -4.75
C ILE A 189 6.63 -4.09 -5.09
N SER A 190 5.68 -4.94 -4.74
CA SER A 190 5.63 -6.35 -5.15
C SER A 190 4.24 -6.72 -5.62
N ASN A 191 4.11 -7.86 -6.28
CA ASN A 191 2.84 -8.34 -6.82
C ASN A 191 2.64 -9.85 -6.59
N THR A 192 1.38 -10.29 -6.59
CA THR A 192 1.02 -11.70 -6.44
C THR A 192 -0.21 -12.03 -7.30
N GLU A 193 -0.21 -13.18 -7.98
CA GLU A 193 -1.35 -13.61 -8.82
C GLU A 193 -2.58 -13.90 -7.93
N LEU A 194 -3.73 -13.35 -8.34
CA LEU A 194 -5.07 -13.59 -7.81
C LEU A 194 -5.85 -14.56 -8.69
N LYS A 195 -6.85 -15.25 -8.13
CA LYS A 195 -7.76 -16.09 -8.93
C LYS A 195 -8.84 -15.21 -9.56
N HIS A 196 -8.71 -15.02 -10.87
CA HIS A 196 -9.65 -14.27 -11.70
C HIS A 196 -9.56 -14.80 -13.15
N PRO A 197 -10.64 -14.80 -13.94
CA PRO A 197 -10.56 -15.07 -15.38
C PRO A 197 -9.52 -14.17 -16.05
N GLY A 198 -8.62 -14.74 -16.85
CA GLY A 198 -7.52 -13.97 -17.46
C GLY A 198 -6.39 -13.58 -16.50
N LYS A 199 -6.48 -13.96 -15.21
CA LYS A 199 -5.56 -13.67 -14.11
C LYS A 199 -5.44 -12.17 -13.78
N ALA A 200 -5.74 -11.83 -12.53
CA ALA A 200 -5.46 -10.53 -11.96
C ALA A 200 -4.26 -10.60 -11.01
N TYR A 201 -3.71 -9.44 -10.64
CA TYR A 201 -2.57 -9.34 -9.73
C TYR A 201 -2.86 -8.31 -8.66
N ALA A 202 -2.64 -8.70 -7.40
CA ALA A 202 -2.61 -7.73 -6.31
C ALA A 202 -1.25 -7.04 -6.26
N PHE A 203 -1.23 -5.80 -5.80
CA PHE A 203 -0.01 -5.04 -5.53
C PHE A 203 0.13 -4.73 -4.06
N ARG A 204 1.36 -4.87 -3.55
CA ARG A 204 1.76 -4.46 -2.21
C ARG A 204 2.76 -3.33 -2.32
N ILE A 205 2.46 -2.23 -1.65
CA ILE A 205 3.24 -1.00 -1.67
C ILE A 205 3.69 -0.70 -0.23
N GLU A 206 4.99 -0.71 -0.01
CA GLU A 206 5.61 -0.35 1.26
C GLU A 206 6.39 0.95 1.11
N ALA A 207 5.95 2.00 1.78
CA ALA A 207 6.62 3.31 1.81
C ALA A 207 6.21 4.07 3.08
N ASP A 208 7.02 5.03 3.54
CA ASP A 208 6.70 5.88 4.71
C ASP A 208 6.35 5.08 5.99
N ASN A 209 6.94 3.90 6.16
CA ASN A 209 6.64 2.92 7.23
C ASN A 209 5.19 2.40 7.20
N ALA A 210 4.49 2.56 6.09
CA ALA A 210 3.14 2.08 5.87
C ALA A 210 3.07 1.05 4.75
N ILE A 211 2.03 0.23 4.80
CA ILE A 211 1.78 -0.88 3.89
C ILE A 211 0.37 -0.73 3.32
N ALA A 212 0.28 -0.49 2.00
CA ALA A 212 -0.97 -0.50 1.26
C ALA A 212 -1.03 -1.73 0.35
N ILE A 213 -2.16 -2.43 0.38
CA ILE A 213 -2.45 -3.56 -0.51
C ILE A 213 -3.62 -3.20 -1.41
N ILE A 214 -3.46 -3.44 -2.70
CA ILE A 214 -4.53 -3.36 -3.71
C ILE A 214 -4.76 -4.76 -4.23
N ALA A 215 -5.86 -5.39 -3.82
CA ALA A 215 -6.26 -6.75 -4.15
C ALA A 215 -7.72 -6.79 -4.62
N THR A 216 -8.00 -6.13 -5.74
CA THR A 216 -9.31 -6.19 -6.42
C THR A 216 -9.38 -7.43 -7.32
N ASP A 217 -10.59 -7.83 -7.73
CA ASP A 217 -10.80 -8.90 -8.72
C ASP A 217 -10.15 -10.22 -8.27
N ALA A 218 -10.58 -10.68 -7.09
CA ALA A 218 -10.04 -11.88 -6.46
C ALA A 218 -11.15 -12.84 -6.05
N GLU A 219 -11.02 -14.10 -6.44
CA GLU A 219 -11.81 -15.21 -5.92
C GLU A 219 -10.99 -16.08 -4.96
N TYR A 220 -11.61 -16.51 -3.87
CA TYR A 220 -11.00 -17.40 -2.88
C TYR A 220 -11.81 -18.69 -2.82
N ARG A 221 -11.55 -19.60 -3.78
CA ARG A 221 -12.34 -20.82 -4.02
C ARG A 221 -12.38 -21.78 -2.82
N SER A 222 -11.26 -21.86 -2.11
CA SER A 222 -11.18 -22.53 -0.81
C SER A 222 -10.72 -21.50 0.21
N LEU A 223 -11.36 -21.53 1.36
CA LEU A 223 -11.00 -20.72 2.53
C LEU A 223 -10.20 -21.53 3.55
N ASP A 224 -9.72 -22.73 3.17
CA ASP A 224 -8.79 -23.44 4.03
C ASP A 224 -7.45 -22.72 4.13
N ASN A 225 -6.71 -23.02 5.20
CA ASN A 225 -5.48 -22.34 5.51
C ASN A 225 -4.41 -22.52 4.42
N LEU A 226 -4.37 -23.65 3.69
CA LEU A 226 -3.33 -23.90 2.69
C LEU A 226 -3.55 -23.04 1.44
N ASP A 227 -4.78 -22.97 0.96
CA ASP A 227 -5.13 -22.21 -0.24
C ASP A 227 -5.10 -20.69 -0.01
N THR A 228 -5.35 -20.23 1.22
CA THR A 228 -5.33 -18.81 1.56
C THR A 228 -3.96 -18.31 2.05
N LEU A 229 -3.04 -19.20 2.44
CA LEU A 229 -1.74 -18.85 3.05
C LEU A 229 -0.94 -17.85 2.21
N LYS A 230 -0.92 -18.05 0.89
CA LYS A 230 -0.22 -17.16 -0.06
C LYS A 230 -0.70 -15.70 0.09
N TYR A 231 -2.02 -15.51 0.13
CA TYR A 231 -2.63 -14.19 0.22
C TYR A 231 -2.46 -13.60 1.62
N ARG A 232 -2.67 -14.40 2.66
CA ARG A 232 -2.46 -13.96 4.06
C ARG A 232 -1.04 -13.45 4.29
N ASN A 233 -0.04 -14.17 3.78
CA ASN A 233 1.36 -13.75 3.86
C ASN A 233 1.61 -12.46 3.08
N PHE A 234 1.02 -12.32 1.89
CA PHE A 234 1.17 -11.12 1.08
C PHE A 234 0.46 -9.90 1.69
N TYR A 235 -0.68 -10.10 2.35
CA TYR A 235 -1.48 -9.03 2.98
C TYR A 235 -1.05 -8.72 4.42
N ALA A 236 -0.04 -9.44 4.93
CA ALA A 236 0.39 -9.35 6.32
C ALA A 236 0.70 -7.91 6.74
N ASN A 237 0.10 -7.51 7.87
CA ASN A 237 0.28 -6.21 8.54
C ASN A 237 -0.07 -4.99 7.69
N ALA A 238 -0.98 -5.13 6.72
CA ALA A 238 -1.44 -4.01 5.90
C ALA A 238 -2.07 -2.91 6.76
N ASP A 239 -1.69 -1.65 6.54
CA ASP A 239 -2.40 -0.50 7.12
C ASP A 239 -3.72 -0.24 6.41
N VAL A 240 -3.77 -0.58 5.13
CA VAL A 240 -4.98 -0.60 4.31
C VAL A 240 -4.92 -1.78 3.35
N LEU A 241 -6.00 -2.57 3.34
CA LEU A 241 -6.26 -3.63 2.37
C LEU A 241 -7.48 -3.22 1.54
N ILE A 242 -7.26 -2.86 0.28
CA ILE A 242 -8.32 -2.67 -0.72
C ILE A 242 -8.66 -4.04 -1.29
N PHE A 243 -9.91 -4.46 -1.12
CA PHE A 243 -10.33 -5.83 -1.34
C PHE A 243 -11.63 -5.90 -2.15
N ASP A 244 -11.68 -6.86 -3.07
CA ASP A 244 -12.89 -7.18 -3.84
C ASP A 244 -14.05 -7.60 -2.92
N ALA A 245 -15.12 -6.82 -2.92
CA ALA A 245 -16.35 -7.10 -2.20
C ALA A 245 -17.57 -7.03 -3.14
N MET A 246 -17.41 -7.43 -4.41
CA MET A 246 -18.45 -7.29 -5.43
C MET A 246 -19.71 -8.09 -5.09
N PHE A 247 -19.55 -9.29 -4.53
CA PHE A 247 -20.64 -10.25 -4.34
C PHE A 247 -21.07 -10.38 -2.88
N SER A 248 -22.33 -10.76 -2.67
CA SER A 248 -22.73 -11.38 -1.41
C SER A 248 -22.02 -12.73 -1.22
N VAL A 249 -21.93 -13.21 0.02
CA VAL A 249 -21.35 -14.54 0.33
C VAL A 249 -22.06 -15.66 -0.45
N ARG A 250 -23.39 -15.56 -0.59
CA ARG A 250 -24.14 -16.56 -1.36
C ARG A 250 -23.77 -16.53 -2.84
N GLU A 251 -23.62 -15.34 -3.41
CA GLU A 251 -23.23 -15.20 -4.81
C GLU A 251 -21.80 -15.65 -5.06
N SER A 252 -20.85 -15.40 -4.15
CA SER A 252 -19.47 -15.88 -4.32
C SER A 252 -19.39 -17.41 -4.36
N PHE A 253 -20.30 -18.13 -3.69
CA PHE A 253 -20.37 -19.58 -3.78
C PHE A 253 -21.09 -20.11 -5.03
N VAL A 254 -22.01 -19.34 -5.62
CA VAL A 254 -22.79 -19.77 -6.81
C VAL A 254 -22.12 -19.33 -8.11
N LYS A 255 -21.49 -18.16 -8.11
CA LYS A 255 -20.75 -17.56 -9.23
C LYS A 255 -19.26 -17.94 -9.15
N GLN A 256 -18.97 -19.21 -8.86
CA GLN A 256 -17.60 -19.73 -8.93
C GLN A 256 -17.02 -19.47 -10.32
N ASP A 257 -15.72 -19.18 -10.38
CA ASP A 257 -14.96 -18.83 -11.58
C ASP A 257 -15.27 -17.46 -12.19
N TRP A 258 -16.08 -16.63 -11.54
CA TRP A 258 -16.27 -15.23 -11.97
C TRP A 258 -15.17 -14.31 -11.45
N GLY A 259 -14.35 -14.79 -10.49
CA GLY A 259 -13.17 -14.06 -10.06
C GLY A 259 -13.41 -12.94 -9.05
N HIS A 260 -14.52 -12.98 -8.31
CA HIS A 260 -14.89 -11.96 -7.32
C HIS A 260 -15.16 -12.56 -5.94
N SER A 261 -15.16 -11.71 -4.91
CA SER A 261 -15.31 -12.12 -3.51
C SER A 261 -16.44 -11.36 -2.80
N SER A 262 -16.52 -11.56 -1.49
CA SER A 262 -17.50 -10.93 -0.63
C SER A 262 -16.84 -10.25 0.55
N ALA A 263 -17.54 -9.26 1.11
CA ALA A 263 -17.04 -8.49 2.26
C ALA A 263 -16.66 -9.37 3.47
N LEU A 264 -17.42 -10.44 3.76
CA LEU A 264 -17.11 -11.32 4.89
C LEU A 264 -15.87 -12.19 4.65
N ILE A 265 -15.63 -12.65 3.42
CA ILE A 265 -14.37 -13.32 3.07
C ILE A 265 -13.20 -12.34 3.23
N GLY A 266 -13.38 -11.10 2.80
CA GLY A 266 -12.40 -10.03 3.01
C GLY A 266 -12.14 -9.77 4.50
N ALA A 267 -13.17 -9.84 5.34
CA ALA A 267 -13.06 -9.67 6.79
C ALA A 267 -12.22 -10.77 7.45
N ASP A 268 -12.45 -12.03 7.09
CA ASP A 268 -11.63 -13.15 7.57
C ASP A 268 -10.17 -12.98 7.16
N ILE A 269 -9.93 -12.74 5.87
CA ILE A 269 -8.56 -12.57 5.34
C ILE A 269 -7.87 -11.37 5.98
N ALA A 270 -8.57 -10.24 6.18
CA ALA A 270 -8.03 -9.06 6.84
C ALA A 270 -7.63 -9.36 8.29
N ALA A 271 -8.49 -10.05 9.04
CA ALA A 271 -8.23 -10.45 10.42
C ALA A 271 -7.04 -11.39 10.53
N GLU A 272 -7.01 -12.40 9.67
CA GLU A 272 -5.97 -13.41 9.60
C GLU A 272 -4.61 -12.88 9.14
N SER A 273 -4.61 -11.74 8.45
CA SER A 273 -3.41 -11.04 7.98
C SER A 273 -2.99 -9.90 8.90
N ASN A 274 -3.71 -9.66 10.00
CA ASN A 274 -3.49 -8.52 10.89
C ASN A 274 -3.54 -7.16 10.16
N ALA A 275 -4.48 -7.01 9.22
CA ALA A 275 -4.72 -5.75 8.54
C ALA A 275 -5.46 -4.77 9.46
N LYS A 276 -5.07 -3.50 9.46
CA LYS A 276 -5.70 -2.46 10.30
C LYS A 276 -7.03 -1.99 9.73
N ARG A 277 -7.15 -1.95 8.40
CA ARG A 277 -8.33 -1.45 7.69
C ARG A 277 -8.62 -2.28 6.46
N LEU A 278 -9.88 -2.66 6.31
CA LEU A 278 -10.45 -3.32 5.14
C LEU A 278 -11.29 -2.31 4.37
N VAL A 279 -10.91 -2.03 3.12
CA VAL A 279 -11.67 -1.20 2.19
C VAL A 279 -12.41 -2.12 1.23
N LEU A 280 -13.74 -2.17 1.37
CA LEU A 280 -14.64 -2.89 0.48
C LEU A 280 -14.65 -2.17 -0.87
N PHE A 281 -14.32 -2.87 -1.94
CA PHE A 281 -14.06 -2.27 -3.25
C PHE A 281 -14.61 -3.12 -4.40
N HIS A 282 -14.59 -2.57 -5.61
CA HIS A 282 -15.07 -3.23 -6.83
C HIS A 282 -16.56 -3.57 -6.75
N HIS A 283 -17.36 -2.59 -6.32
CA HIS A 283 -18.79 -2.80 -6.05
C HIS A 283 -19.55 -3.16 -7.31
N ASP A 284 -20.47 -4.13 -7.22
CA ASP A 284 -21.36 -4.50 -8.32
C ASP A 284 -22.14 -3.26 -8.82
N PRO A 285 -22.24 -3.03 -10.14
CA PRO A 285 -22.94 -1.86 -10.72
C PRO A 285 -24.41 -1.70 -10.29
N SER A 286 -25.06 -2.79 -9.88
CA SER A 286 -26.46 -2.78 -9.47
C SER A 286 -26.66 -2.47 -7.99
N THR A 287 -25.62 -2.60 -7.16
CA THR A 287 -25.69 -2.37 -5.71
C THR A 287 -25.80 -0.88 -5.40
N THR A 288 -26.86 -0.50 -4.72
CA THR A 288 -27.13 0.88 -4.30
C THR A 288 -26.25 1.31 -3.11
N ASP A 289 -26.11 2.62 -2.89
CA ASP A 289 -25.36 3.15 -1.74
C ASP A 289 -25.90 2.61 -0.40
N SER A 290 -27.23 2.47 -0.26
CA SER A 290 -27.87 1.95 0.96
C SER A 290 -27.49 0.49 1.22
N GLU A 291 -27.46 -0.34 0.18
CA GLU A 291 -27.07 -1.75 0.27
C GLU A 291 -25.58 -1.88 0.62
N LEU A 292 -24.70 -1.04 0.04
CA LEU A 292 -23.28 -1.02 0.40
C LEU A 292 -23.05 -0.63 1.86
N MET A 293 -23.81 0.33 2.38
CA MET A 293 -23.75 0.70 3.79
C MET A 293 -24.28 -0.41 4.71
N GLN A 294 -25.28 -1.16 4.27
CA GLN A 294 -25.73 -2.36 4.97
C GLN A 294 -24.65 -3.44 5.00
N ILE A 295 -24.00 -3.73 3.85
CA ILE A 295 -22.89 -4.68 3.78
C ILE A 295 -21.74 -4.26 4.72
N LYS A 296 -21.41 -2.97 4.76
CA LYS A 296 -20.42 -2.42 5.69
C LYS A 296 -20.80 -2.74 7.14
N GLN A 297 -22.04 -2.42 7.53
CA GLN A 297 -22.52 -2.65 8.89
C GLN A 297 -22.47 -4.14 9.27
N GLU A 298 -22.98 -5.02 8.39
CA GLU A 298 -22.97 -6.47 8.61
C GLU A 298 -21.53 -7.00 8.75
N THR A 299 -20.58 -6.45 7.99
CA THR A 299 -19.16 -6.81 8.08
C THR A 299 -18.53 -6.35 9.39
N GLU A 300 -18.86 -5.16 9.88
CA GLU A 300 -18.42 -4.66 11.19
C GLU A 300 -18.97 -5.50 12.34
N GLU A 301 -20.26 -5.85 12.29
CA GLU A 301 -20.91 -6.72 13.28
C GLU A 301 -20.26 -8.12 13.30
N TYR A 302 -19.96 -8.67 12.13
CA TYR A 302 -19.24 -9.94 12.01
C TYR A 302 -17.85 -9.89 12.68
N LEU A 303 -17.03 -8.88 12.37
CA LEU A 303 -15.70 -8.70 12.96
C LEU A 303 -15.76 -8.49 14.48
N GLN A 304 -16.74 -7.72 14.96
CA GLN A 304 -16.96 -7.50 16.40
C GLN A 304 -17.34 -8.80 17.11
N SER A 305 -18.16 -9.65 16.50
CA SER A 305 -18.53 -10.96 17.06
C SER A 305 -17.32 -11.88 17.27
N GLN A 306 -16.28 -11.71 16.44
CA GLN A 306 -15.01 -12.43 16.51
C GLN A 306 -13.92 -11.69 17.33
N ARG A 307 -14.26 -10.55 17.95
CA ARG A 307 -13.35 -9.69 18.74
C ARG A 307 -12.15 -9.14 17.94
N HIS A 308 -12.33 -8.93 16.64
CA HIS A 308 -11.35 -8.23 15.82
C HIS A 308 -11.60 -6.72 15.84
N SER A 309 -10.52 -5.94 15.83
CA SER A 309 -10.55 -4.48 15.75
C SER A 309 -9.96 -4.04 14.41
N ILE A 310 -10.75 -4.21 13.36
CA ILE A 310 -10.41 -3.81 11.99
C ILE A 310 -11.42 -2.75 11.58
N GLU A 311 -10.93 -1.64 11.04
CA GLU A 311 -11.78 -0.60 10.49
C GLU A 311 -12.31 -1.05 9.12
N VAL A 312 -13.63 -1.03 8.93
CA VAL A 312 -14.26 -1.33 7.64
C VAL A 312 -14.63 -0.03 6.96
N VAL A 313 -14.27 0.11 5.69
CA VAL A 313 -14.55 1.29 4.87
C VAL A 313 -15.18 0.85 3.55
N VAL A 314 -16.20 1.57 3.09
CA VAL A 314 -16.69 1.43 1.71
C VAL A 314 -15.83 2.28 0.81
N GLY A 315 -15.13 1.67 -0.14
CA GLY A 315 -14.38 2.37 -1.17
C GLY A 315 -15.35 3.23 -1.99
N GLN A 316 -15.07 4.53 -2.06
CA GLN A 316 -15.92 5.49 -2.75
C GLN A 316 -15.06 6.53 -3.47
N GLU A 317 -15.59 7.11 -4.53
CA GLU A 317 -14.94 8.23 -5.22
C GLU A 317 -14.63 9.38 -4.25
N GLY A 318 -13.40 9.89 -4.33
CA GLY A 318 -12.91 10.96 -3.46
C GLY A 318 -12.49 10.50 -2.07
N TRP A 319 -12.68 9.23 -1.70
CA TRP A 319 -12.10 8.72 -0.45
C TRP A 319 -10.59 8.75 -0.54
N GLU A 320 -9.97 9.32 0.48
CA GLU A 320 -8.52 9.41 0.61
C GLU A 320 -8.09 9.15 2.05
N ILE A 321 -6.89 8.59 2.19
CA ILE A 321 -6.28 8.34 3.48
C ILE A 321 -4.79 8.63 3.40
N GLU A 322 -4.32 9.42 4.35
CA GLU A 322 -2.89 9.61 4.56
C GLU A 322 -2.37 8.55 5.52
N LEU A 323 -1.65 7.58 4.98
CA LEU A 323 -0.92 6.58 5.75
C LEU A 323 0.39 7.20 6.22
N LYS A 324 0.34 7.71 7.45
CA LYS A 324 1.49 8.11 8.24
C LYS A 324 1.58 7.17 9.42
N ASN A 325 2.19 6.00 9.22
CA ASN A 325 2.75 5.34 10.38
C ASN A 325 3.92 6.20 10.81
N PRO A 326 3.90 6.79 12.02
CA PRO A 326 5.07 7.49 12.50
C PRO A 326 6.23 6.50 12.36
N THR A 327 7.33 6.97 11.76
CA THR A 327 8.59 6.26 11.92
C THR A 327 8.71 6.08 13.41
N LEU A 328 8.61 4.85 13.90
CA LEU A 328 8.97 4.57 15.27
C LEU A 328 10.36 5.14 15.39
N LYS A 329 10.50 6.25 16.15
CA LYS A 329 11.78 6.91 16.31
C LYS A 329 12.64 5.86 16.99
N THR A 330 13.44 5.15 16.19
CA THR A 330 14.46 4.28 16.72
C THR A 330 15.42 5.26 17.40
N ASP A 331 15.45 5.24 18.72
CA ASP A 331 16.53 5.88 19.47
C ASP A 331 17.88 5.17 19.22
N PHE A 332 17.88 4.14 18.37
CA PHE A 332 19.06 3.43 17.91
C PHE A 332 19.89 4.23 16.90
N HIS A 333 21.14 4.55 17.24
CA HIS A 333 22.10 5.20 16.34
C HIS A 333 23.36 4.36 16.19
N ILE A 334 24.04 4.53 15.06
CA ILE A 334 25.32 3.90 14.75
C ILE A 334 26.27 4.99 14.34
N THR A 335 27.40 5.10 15.02
CA THR A 335 28.55 5.88 14.56
C THR A 335 29.68 4.95 14.20
N GLU A 336 30.44 5.33 13.17
CA GLU A 336 31.47 4.49 12.60
C GLU A 336 32.83 5.17 12.59
N ARG A 337 33.86 4.37 12.82
CA ARG A 337 35.24 4.70 12.55
C ARG A 337 35.98 3.47 12.02
N ALA A 338 36.77 3.63 10.96
CA ALA A 338 37.72 2.60 10.54
C ALA A 338 39.14 2.97 10.99
N LYS A 339 39.88 1.99 11.53
CA LYS A 339 41.30 2.15 11.91
C LYS A 339 42.02 0.82 11.86
N ASN A 340 43.23 0.79 11.30
CA ASN A 340 44.12 -0.38 11.28
C ASN A 340 43.47 -1.67 10.75
N GLY A 341 42.66 -1.58 9.70
CA GLY A 341 41.99 -2.74 9.10
C GLY A 341 40.81 -3.29 9.90
N VAL A 342 40.29 -2.52 10.88
CA VAL A 342 39.14 -2.87 11.71
C VAL A 342 38.10 -1.75 11.64
N ILE A 343 36.83 -2.14 11.54
CA ILE A 343 35.68 -1.23 11.64
C ILE A 343 35.20 -1.20 13.08
N PHE A 344 35.09 -0.02 13.65
CA PHE A 344 34.49 0.24 14.96
C PHE A 344 33.11 0.83 14.74
N LEU A 345 32.10 0.13 15.23
CA LEU A 345 30.71 0.61 15.25
C LEU A 345 30.32 0.87 16.70
N THR A 346 30.04 2.12 17.05
CA THR A 346 29.42 2.45 18.33
C THR A 346 27.93 2.43 18.15
N LEU A 347 27.28 1.51 18.87
CA LEU A 347 25.84 1.36 18.91
C LEU A 347 25.31 2.14 20.12
N SER A 348 24.25 2.93 19.93
CA SER A 348 23.60 3.66 21.02
C SER A 348 22.09 3.56 20.93
N GLY A 349 21.38 3.66 22.07
CA GLY A 349 19.92 3.56 22.16
C GLY A 349 19.39 2.13 22.32
N LYS A 350 18.14 1.87 21.89
CA LYS A 350 17.50 0.56 22.05
C LYS A 350 17.74 -0.34 20.84
N PHE A 351 18.47 -1.43 21.07
CA PHE A 351 18.75 -2.43 20.05
C PHE A 351 17.70 -3.55 20.04
N GLY A 352 16.53 -3.25 19.45
CA GLY A 352 15.40 -4.18 19.29
C GLY A 352 15.07 -4.50 17.83
N GLY A 353 13.91 -5.12 17.59
CA GLY A 353 13.51 -5.57 16.24
C GLY A 353 13.59 -4.48 15.17
N GLN A 354 13.14 -3.27 15.49
CA GLN A 354 13.15 -2.11 14.58
C GLN A 354 14.56 -1.56 14.27
N ALA A 355 15.54 -1.85 15.13
CA ALA A 355 16.93 -1.42 14.95
C ALA A 355 17.76 -2.42 14.11
N THR A 356 17.33 -3.69 14.04
CA THR A 356 18.10 -4.77 13.38
C THR A 356 18.35 -4.51 11.90
N ASP A 357 17.36 -4.04 11.15
CA ASP A 357 17.52 -3.72 9.72
C ASP A 357 18.51 -2.59 9.48
N ARG A 358 18.46 -1.55 10.32
CA ARG A 358 19.41 -0.42 10.26
C ARG A 358 20.83 -0.91 10.54
N PHE A 359 21.00 -1.76 11.55
CA PHE A 359 22.28 -2.37 11.87
C PHE A 359 22.83 -3.22 10.72
N ARG A 360 22.05 -4.16 10.19
CA ARG A 360 22.46 -5.05 9.08
C ARG A 360 22.84 -4.25 7.83
N LYS A 361 22.00 -3.28 7.42
CA LYS A 361 22.28 -2.42 6.25
C LYS A 361 23.54 -1.58 6.45
N HIS A 362 23.75 -1.03 7.64
CA HIS A 362 24.96 -0.26 7.94
C HIS A 362 26.20 -1.15 7.88
N LEU A 363 26.18 -2.29 8.58
CA LEU A 363 27.29 -3.24 8.60
C LEU A 363 27.69 -3.70 7.20
N ALA A 364 26.72 -4.15 6.38
CA ALA A 364 26.96 -4.58 5.01
C ALA A 364 27.61 -3.48 4.16
N ARG A 365 27.08 -2.25 4.25
CA ARG A 365 27.65 -1.08 3.54
C ARG A 365 29.09 -0.79 3.99
N SER A 366 29.35 -0.88 5.29
CA SER A 366 30.65 -0.57 5.88
C SER A 366 31.73 -1.58 5.53
N LEU A 367 31.38 -2.87 5.56
CA LEU A 367 32.25 -3.97 5.10
C LEU A 367 32.63 -3.78 3.63
N GLN A 368 31.66 -3.45 2.78
CA GLN A 368 31.89 -3.16 1.37
C GLN A 368 32.78 -1.91 1.16
N THR A 369 32.52 -0.85 1.91
CA THR A 369 33.21 0.45 1.77
C THR A 369 34.68 0.35 2.18
N HIS A 370 34.96 -0.31 3.30
CA HIS A 370 36.32 -0.38 3.86
C HIS A 370 37.10 -1.62 3.40
N GLN A 371 36.45 -2.56 2.70
CA GLN A 371 37.04 -3.83 2.24
C GLN A 371 37.75 -4.61 3.35
N VAL A 372 37.14 -4.63 4.53
CA VAL A 372 37.64 -5.33 5.72
C VAL A 372 36.52 -6.15 6.34
N ASN A 373 36.91 -7.21 7.06
CA ASN A 373 36.01 -8.19 7.65
C ASN A 373 36.27 -8.41 9.16
N LYS A 374 36.96 -7.46 9.81
CA LYS A 374 37.18 -7.41 11.26
C LYS A 374 36.35 -6.26 11.83
N VAL A 375 35.45 -6.58 12.76
CA VAL A 375 34.49 -5.61 13.31
C VAL A 375 34.53 -5.64 14.83
N VAL A 376 34.54 -4.44 15.42
CA VAL A 376 34.40 -4.23 16.86
C VAL A 376 33.13 -3.42 17.10
N LEU A 377 32.21 -3.98 17.87
CA LEU A 377 30.98 -3.31 18.27
C LEU A 377 31.14 -2.76 19.68
N LYS A 378 31.06 -1.44 19.81
CA LYS A 378 31.10 -0.74 21.08
C LYS A 378 29.67 -0.53 21.58
N MET A 379 29.38 -1.07 22.77
CA MET A 379 28.01 -1.24 23.27
C MET A 379 27.66 -0.32 24.45
N ASN A 380 28.59 0.54 24.89
CA ASN A 380 28.49 1.33 26.11
C ASN A 380 27.29 2.30 26.15
N GLU A 381 26.76 2.68 24.98
CA GLU A 381 25.62 3.59 24.85
C GLU A 381 24.31 2.85 24.51
N VAL A 382 24.31 1.52 24.44
CA VAL A 382 23.11 0.71 24.24
C VAL A 382 22.34 0.64 25.56
N SER A 383 21.16 1.25 25.59
CA SER A 383 20.32 1.33 26.79
C SER A 383 19.49 0.07 27.02
N GLU A 384 19.13 -0.62 25.95
CA GLU A 384 18.28 -1.82 25.95
C GLU A 384 18.68 -2.72 24.78
N ILE A 385 18.67 -4.04 24.98
CA ILE A 385 18.78 -5.02 23.88
C ILE A 385 17.64 -6.05 24.01
N GLN A 386 17.00 -6.37 22.89
CA GLN A 386 15.96 -7.40 22.81
C GLN A 386 16.49 -8.63 22.08
N MET A 387 15.75 -9.75 22.11
CA MET A 387 16.15 -10.99 21.43
C MET A 387 16.45 -10.79 19.93
N ALA A 388 15.69 -9.94 19.24
CA ALA A 388 15.96 -9.61 17.85
C ALA A 388 17.33 -8.92 17.65
N GLY A 389 17.74 -8.05 18.57
CA GLY A 389 19.07 -7.44 18.57
C GLY A 389 20.18 -8.47 18.80
N ILE A 390 19.96 -9.42 19.71
CA ILE A 390 20.88 -10.55 19.94
C ILE A 390 21.01 -11.41 18.68
N GLN A 391 19.88 -11.79 18.06
CA GLN A 391 19.89 -12.54 16.82
C GLN A 391 20.67 -11.79 15.73
N ALA A 392 20.45 -10.48 15.58
CA ALA A 392 21.19 -9.67 14.61
C ALA A 392 22.70 -9.62 14.89
N LEU A 393 23.13 -9.63 16.16
CA LEU A 393 24.54 -9.76 16.53
C LEU A 393 25.12 -11.14 16.18
N VAL A 394 24.35 -12.21 16.42
CA VAL A 394 24.74 -13.59 16.06
C VAL A 394 24.86 -13.73 14.53
N ASP A 395 23.88 -13.21 13.78
CA ASP A 395 23.89 -13.21 12.31
C ASP A 395 25.14 -12.46 11.80
N ALA A 396 25.39 -11.26 12.32
CA ALA A 396 26.54 -10.44 11.93
C ALA A 396 27.89 -11.11 12.15
N ARG A 397 28.01 -11.99 13.16
CA ARG A 397 29.24 -12.77 13.36
C ARG A 397 29.49 -13.72 12.19
N SER A 398 28.45 -14.27 11.57
CA SER A 398 28.57 -15.18 10.44
C SER A 398 29.02 -14.46 9.16
N ASP A 399 28.77 -13.15 9.07
CA ASP A 399 29.08 -12.31 7.91
C ASP A 399 30.51 -11.73 7.92
N VAL A 400 31.24 -11.88 9.02
CA VAL A 400 32.57 -11.29 9.21
C VAL A 400 33.57 -12.33 9.69
N MET A 401 34.85 -12.12 9.39
CA MET A 401 35.91 -13.05 9.80
C MET A 401 36.14 -12.99 11.31
N SER A 402 35.96 -11.82 11.92
CA SER A 402 36.05 -11.66 13.37
C SER A 402 35.15 -10.54 13.85
N LEU A 403 34.32 -10.83 14.85
CA LEU A 403 33.45 -9.87 15.52
C LEU A 403 33.74 -9.89 17.01
N ALA A 404 33.99 -8.71 17.57
CA ALA A 404 34.19 -8.53 19.01
C ALA A 404 33.21 -7.51 19.57
N LEU A 405 32.74 -7.74 20.78
CA LEU A 405 31.94 -6.78 21.54
C LEU A 405 32.82 -6.14 22.62
N ILE A 406 32.74 -4.82 22.77
CA ILE A 406 33.48 -4.09 23.81
C ILE A 406 32.58 -3.18 24.63
N GLU A 407 33.01 -2.92 25.87
CA GLU A 407 32.36 -1.99 26.79
C GLU A 407 30.85 -2.28 26.98
N LEU A 408 30.48 -3.56 27.14
CA LEU A 408 29.09 -3.95 27.36
C LEU A 408 28.59 -3.42 28.71
N PRO A 409 27.48 -2.68 28.72
CA PRO A 409 26.77 -2.38 29.97
C PRO A 409 26.30 -3.68 30.65
N GLU A 410 26.29 -3.68 31.98
CA GLU A 410 25.94 -4.86 32.79
C GLU A 410 24.54 -5.41 32.47
N ASN A 411 23.57 -4.52 32.25
CA ASN A 411 22.22 -4.90 31.84
C ASN A 411 22.22 -5.61 30.47
N ILE A 412 23.01 -5.16 29.51
CA ILE A 412 23.12 -5.78 28.18
C ILE A 412 23.81 -7.14 28.27
N TYR A 413 24.91 -7.23 29.03
CA TYR A 413 25.59 -8.50 29.29
C TYR A 413 24.65 -9.52 29.94
N ARG A 414 23.83 -9.10 30.91
CA ARG A 414 22.86 -9.97 31.57
C ARG A 414 21.80 -10.51 30.61
N VAL A 415 21.33 -9.72 29.63
CA VAL A 415 20.41 -10.24 28.61
C VAL A 415 21.09 -11.28 27.71
N ILE A 416 22.34 -11.05 27.30
CA ILE A 416 23.13 -12.02 26.52
C ILE A 416 23.32 -13.33 27.30
N GLU A 417 23.65 -13.23 28.59
CA GLU A 417 23.77 -14.39 29.49
C GLU A 417 22.44 -15.15 29.63
N LEU A 418 21.34 -14.45 29.90
CA LEU A 418 20.01 -15.06 30.03
C LEU A 418 19.52 -15.70 28.73
N SER A 419 19.95 -15.18 27.58
CA SER A 419 19.66 -15.77 26.27
C SER A 419 20.54 -16.99 25.93
N ALA A 420 21.50 -17.34 26.80
CA ALA A 420 22.48 -18.40 26.57
C ALA A 420 23.28 -18.21 25.26
N THR A 421 23.67 -16.96 24.96
CA THR A 421 24.45 -16.62 23.74
C THR A 421 25.84 -16.05 24.03
N THR A 422 26.32 -16.11 25.28
CA THR A 422 27.62 -15.54 25.67
C THR A 422 28.81 -16.15 24.92
N ASP A 423 28.76 -17.46 24.65
CA ASP A 423 29.76 -18.22 23.89
C ASP A 423 29.79 -17.85 22.40
N PHE A 424 28.77 -17.15 21.90
CA PHE A 424 28.77 -16.63 20.54
C PHE A 424 29.65 -15.40 20.36
N PHE A 425 30.05 -14.71 21.43
CA PHE A 425 30.69 -13.40 21.32
C PHE A 425 32.06 -13.37 21.98
N ALA A 426 33.06 -12.85 21.25
CA ALA A 426 34.32 -12.44 21.87
C ALA A 426 34.12 -11.10 22.56
N ILE A 427 34.02 -11.11 23.90
CA ILE A 427 33.74 -9.93 24.71
C ILE A 427 35.04 -9.43 25.36
N TYR A 428 35.41 -8.17 25.11
CA TYR A 428 36.59 -7.53 25.71
C TYR A 428 36.21 -6.27 26.48
N LYS A 429 37.11 -5.87 27.39
CA LYS A 429 36.90 -4.69 28.22
C LYS A 429 36.90 -3.38 27.40
N ASP A 430 37.83 -3.26 26.45
CA ASP A 430 38.08 -2.01 25.73
C ASP A 430 38.65 -2.27 24.31
N GLU A 431 38.81 -1.19 23.54
CA GLU A 431 39.36 -1.24 22.17
C GLU A 431 40.78 -1.82 22.12
N GLN A 432 41.62 -1.56 23.14
CA GLN A 432 43.01 -2.05 23.14
C GLN A 432 43.06 -3.57 23.26
N ALA A 433 42.29 -4.14 24.18
CA ALA A 433 42.20 -5.58 24.38
C ALA A 433 41.64 -6.29 23.13
N ALA A 434 40.58 -5.75 22.53
CA ALA A 434 40.01 -6.30 21.30
C ALA A 434 41.01 -6.26 20.13
N LEU A 435 41.71 -5.14 19.93
CA LEU A 435 42.70 -5.01 18.86
C LEU A 435 43.91 -5.95 19.04
N ALA A 436 44.36 -6.18 20.28
CA ALA A 436 45.43 -7.13 20.56
C ALA A 436 45.03 -8.56 20.20
N ALA A 437 43.79 -8.96 20.52
CA ALA A 437 43.27 -10.28 20.18
C ALA A 437 43.06 -10.44 18.66
N LEU A 438 42.50 -9.43 17.99
CA LEU A 438 42.21 -9.45 16.55
C LEU A 438 43.46 -9.41 15.66
N LYS A 439 44.61 -8.97 16.18
CA LYS A 439 45.91 -9.05 15.48
C LYS A 439 46.52 -10.45 15.48
N SER A 440 46.05 -11.33 16.36
CA SER A 440 46.58 -12.68 16.54
C SER A 440 45.98 -13.71 15.57
N TYR A 441 45.09 -13.27 14.66
CA TYR A 441 44.37 -14.08 13.67
C TYR A 441 44.52 -13.53 12.25
#